data_AF-A0A2R6K2E0-F1
#
_entry.id   AF-A0A2R6K2E0-F1
#
_cell.length_a   1.000
_cell.length_b   1.000
_cell.length_c   1.000
_cell.angle_alpha   90.00
_cell.angle_beta   90.00
_cell.angle_gamma   90.00
#
_symmetry.space_group_name_H-M   'P 1'
#
loop_
_entity.id
_entity.type
_entity.pdbx_description
1 polymer ?
#
loop_
_entity_poly.entity_id
_entity_poly.type
_entity_poly.pdbx_seq_one_letter_code
_entity_poly.pdbx_strand_id
1 'polypeptide(L)' 'DVEVELKVGVGQARTAQAAGMDAKHALETCRHENTTVEFAE' A
#
# COMPACT_ATOMS: atom_id res chain seq x y z
N ASP A 1 -20.65 6.94 -12.03
CA ASP A 1 -19.51 7.00 -11.11
C ASP A 1 -19.72 5.88 -10.09
N VAL A 2 -18.69 5.08 -9.81
CA VAL A 2 -18.78 4.06 -8.76
C VAL A 2 -18.14 4.73 -7.54
N GLU A 3 -18.95 5.11 -6.56
CA GLU A 3 -18.55 5.87 -5.36
C GLU A 3 -17.65 5.02 -4.45
N VAL A 4 -16.42 4.75 -4.90
CA VAL A 4 -15.41 4.00 -4.17
C VAL A 4 -14.16 4.83 -4.00
N GLU A 5 -13.61 4.80 -2.78
CA GLU A 5 -12.34 5.43 -2.45
C GLU A 5 -11.22 4.40 -2.55
N LEU A 6 -10.21 4.69 -3.36
CA LEU A 6 -9.04 3.83 -3.52
C LEU A 6 -8.01 4.12 -2.42
N LYS A 7 -7.40 3.05 -1.92
CA LYS A 7 -6.28 3.07 -0.96
C LYS A 7 -5.15 2.22 -1.53
N VAL A 8 -3.92 2.74 -1.52
CA VAL A 8 -2.77 2.11 -2.20
C VAL A 8 -1.57 2.01 -1.27
N GLY A 9 -0.97 0.83 -1.19
CA GLY A 9 0.36 0.63 -0.59
C GLY A 9 1.36 0.26 -1.69
N VAL A 10 2.54 0.88 -1.65
CA VAL A 10 3.61 0.69 -2.65
C VAL A 10 4.83 0.10 -1.96
N GLY A 11 5.27 -1.08 -2.41
CA GLY A 11 6.46 -1.75 -1.92
C GLY A 11 7.50 -1.92 -3.03
N GLN A 12 8.79 -1.84 -2.66
CA GLN A 12 9.90 -2.06 -3.58
C GLN A 12 10.93 -3.00 -2.95
N ALA A 13 11.23 -4.10 -3.66
CA ALA A 13 12.29 -5.02 -3.25
C ALA A 13 12.91 -5.73 -4.45
N ARG A 14 13.98 -6.49 -4.20
CA ARG A 14 14.69 -7.28 -5.22
C ARG A 14 13.90 -8.48 -5.73
N THR A 15 12.87 -8.91 -5.02
CA THR A 15 11.99 -10.03 -5.41
C THR A 15 10.53 -9.61 -5.30
N ALA A 16 9.67 -10.21 -6.13
CA ALA A 16 8.24 -9.92 -6.14
C ALA A 16 7.57 -10.26 -4.80
N GLN A 17 7.99 -11.34 -4.14
CA GLN A 17 7.43 -11.75 -2.86
C GLN A 17 7.74 -10.71 -1.77
N ALA A 18 8.98 -10.22 -1.69
CA ALA A 18 9.35 -9.19 -0.72
C ALA A 18 8.63 -7.87 -1.02
N ALA A 19 8.61 -7.43 -2.29
CA ALA A 19 7.93 -6.19 -2.68
C ALA A 19 6.42 -6.23 -2.39
N GLY A 20 5.78 -7.40 -2.55
CA GLY A 20 4.38 -7.61 -2.20
C GLY A 20 4.12 -7.54 -0.69
N MET A 21 5.04 -8.05 0.14
CA MET A 21 4.95 -7.93 1.60
C MET A 21 5.08 -6.47 2.05
N ASP A 22 6.04 -5.75 1.48
CA ASP A 22 6.25 -4.32 1.76
C ASP A 22 5.02 -3.50 1.36
N ALA A 23 4.47 -3.77 0.16
CA ALA A 23 3.26 -3.12 -0.33
C ALA A 23 2.03 -3.41 0.57
N LYS A 24 1.90 -4.65 1.07
CA LYS A 24 0.85 -5.03 2.01
C LYS A 24 0.95 -4.20 3.30
N HIS A 25 2.14 -4.13 3.90
CA HIS A 25 2.34 -3.37 5.14
C HIS A 25 2.07 -1.88 4.93
N ALA A 26 2.54 -1.29 3.83
CA ALA A 26 2.22 0.09 3.49
C ALA A 26 0.71 0.31 3.31
N LEU A 27 -0.02 -0.64 2.70
CA LEU A 27 -1.48 -0.55 2.55
C LEU A 27 -2.21 -0.66 3.89
N GLU A 28 -1.70 -1.44 4.84
CA GLU A 28 -2.22 -1.51 6.21
C GLU A 28 -2.07 -0.15 6.91
N THR A 29 -0.92 0.52 6.79
CA THR A 29 -0.71 1.89 7.29
C THR A 29 -1.66 2.89 6.62
N CYS A 30 -1.79 2.83 5.29
CA CYS A 30 -2.68 3.72 4.52
C CYS A 30 -4.13 3.67 5.03
N ARG A 31 -4.61 2.48 5.40
CA ARG A 31 -5.95 2.29 5.98
C ARG A 31 -6.05 2.81 7.41
N HIS A 32 -4.99 2.65 8.21
CA HIS A 32 -4.97 3.10 9.60
C HIS A 32 -4.97 4.63 9.69
N GLU A 33 -4.10 5.28 8.92
CA GLU A 33 -3.91 6.74 8.91
C GLU A 33 -4.91 7.48 8.00
N ASN A 34 -5.75 6.72 7.28
CA ASN A 34 -6.71 7.23 6.30
C ASN A 34 -6.09 8.08 5.17
N THR A 35 -4.84 7.82 4.81
CA THR A 35 -4.19 8.46 3.64
C THR A 35 -4.65 7.80 2.33
N THR A 36 -4.22 8.32 1.18
CA THR A 36 -4.60 7.74 -0.14
C THR A 36 -3.54 6.78 -0.67
N VAL A 37 -2.26 7.06 -0.40
CA VAL A 37 -1.11 6.29 -0.87
C VAL A 37 -0.04 6.29 0.21
N GLU A 38 0.55 5.12 0.49
CA GLU A 38 1.72 4.96 1.36
C GLU A 38 2.83 4.18 0.66
N PHE A 39 4.08 4.50 0.98
CA PHE A 39 5.28 3.84 0.47
C PHE A 39 5.97 3.09 1.61
N ALA A 40 6.39 1.86 1.36
CA ALA A 40 7.24 1.13 2.30
C ALA A 40 8.61 1.82 2.42
N GLU A 41 9.13 1.89 3.65
CA GLU A 41 10.47 2.42 3.96
C GLU A 41 11.61 1.56 3.42
#